data_AF-A0A6I1NFB6-F1
#
_entry.id   AF-A0A6I1NFB6-F1
#
_cell.length_a   1.000
_cell.length_b   1.000
_cell.length_c   1.000
_cell.angle_alpha   90.00
_cell.angle_beta   90.00
_cell.angle_gamma   90.00
#
_symmetry.space_group_name_H-M   'P 1'
#
loop_
_entity.id
_entity.type
_entity.pdbx_description
1 polymer ?
#
loop_
_entity_poly.entity_id
_entity_poly.type
_entity_poly.pdbx_seq_one_letter_code
_entity_poly.pdbx_strand_id
1 'polypeptide(L)'
;MTKKYRAVFVIPVGALKVLGEQGWEFFSEERLSSELEGFYVESFHLKNKESYLGLRAYEGAGVKLLVESDSELCTEFFYFRFYEGSFSDFLEVLKKAQAVEVNEVFIPDEF
;
A
#
# COMPACT_ATOMS: atom_id res chain seq x y z
N MET A 1 10.12 21.54 5.38
CA MET A 1 10.24 20.88 4.07
C MET A 1 8.84 20.57 3.59
N THR A 2 8.43 21.06 2.41
CA THR A 2 7.19 20.59 1.77
C THR A 2 7.35 19.12 1.43
N LYS A 3 6.48 18.26 1.97
CA LYS A 3 6.50 16.83 1.66
C LYS A 3 6.19 16.67 0.17
N LYS A 4 7.15 16.11 -0.56
CA LYS A 4 7.04 15.89 -2.02
C LYS A 4 6.01 14.79 -2.36
N TYR A 5 5.61 14.00 -1.37
CA TYR A 5 4.61 12.95 -1.49
C TYR A 5 3.97 12.67 -0.14
N ARG A 6 2.81 12.01 -0.14
CA ARG A 6 2.16 11.43 1.04
C ARG A 6 2.33 9.91 1.01
N ALA A 7 2.82 9.36 2.13
CA ALA A 7 2.97 7.92 2.34
C ALA A 7 1.67 7.35 2.91
N VAL A 8 1.22 6.22 2.37
CA VAL A 8 0.09 5.47 2.91
C VAL A 8 0.41 3.98 2.88
N PHE A 9 0.05 3.28 3.95
CA PHE A 9 0.15 1.85 4.05
C PHE A 9 -1.26 1.25 4.15
N VAL A 10 -1.51 0.18 3.41
CA VAL A 10 -2.65 -0.70 3.63
C VAL A 10 -2.11 -1.99 4.18
N ILE A 11 -2.55 -2.34 5.38
CA ILE A 11 -2.01 -3.44 6.19
C ILE A 11 -3.15 -4.32 6.71
N PRO A 12 -2.88 -5.56 7.11
CA PRO A 12 -3.86 -6.41 7.78
C PRO A 12 -4.41 -5.73 9.04
N VAL A 13 -5.70 -5.96 9.33
CA VAL A 13 -6.32 -5.41 10.54
C VAL A 13 -5.66 -5.98 11.78
N GLY A 14 -5.32 -5.10 12.72
CA GLY A 14 -4.69 -5.50 13.98
C GLY A 14 -3.19 -5.77 13.86
N ALA A 15 -2.60 -5.50 12.69
CA ALA A 15 -1.15 -5.59 12.52
C ALA A 15 -0.43 -4.67 13.52
N LEU A 16 0.59 -5.23 14.17
CA LEU A 16 1.51 -4.51 15.05
C LEU A 16 2.37 -3.58 14.18
N LYS A 17 2.44 -2.30 14.56
CA LYS A 17 3.18 -1.26 13.84
C LYS A 17 4.40 -0.88 14.66
N VAL A 18 5.59 -1.07 14.10
CA VAL A 18 6.85 -0.74 14.76
C VAL A 18 7.64 0.19 13.85
N LEU A 19 8.15 1.30 14.40
CA LEU A 19 9.10 2.14 13.68
C LEU A 19 10.52 1.62 13.96
N GLY A 20 11.04 0.84 13.02
CA GLY A 20 12.40 0.30 13.06
C GLY A 20 13.44 1.25 12.44
N GLU A 21 14.67 0.75 12.29
CA GLU A 21 15.78 1.55 11.74
C GLU A 21 15.61 1.85 10.25
N GLN A 22 14.89 1.00 9.52
CA GLN A 22 14.69 1.13 8.08
C GLN A 22 13.33 1.73 7.69
N GLY A 23 12.47 2.01 8.67
CA GLY A 23 11.14 2.56 8.45
C GLY A 23 10.07 1.82 9.25
N TRP A 24 8.83 1.89 8.76
CA TRP A 24 7.72 1.19 9.38
C TRP A 24 7.74 -0.29 9.02
N GLU A 25 7.62 -1.11 10.05
CA GLU A 25 7.53 -2.56 9.99
C GLU A 25 6.15 -2.99 10.50
N PHE A 26 5.55 -3.98 9.85
CA PHE A 26 4.22 -4.47 10.15
C PHE A 26 4.27 -5.97 10.42
N PHE A 27 3.70 -6.39 11.55
CA PHE A 27 3.65 -7.80 11.92
C PHE A 27 2.20 -8.23 12.11
N SER A 28 1.80 -9.29 11.41
CA SER A 28 0.44 -9.84 11.42
C SER A 28 0.49 -11.35 11.16
N GLU A 29 -0.45 -12.10 11.72
CA GLU A 29 -0.70 -13.50 11.31
C GLU A 29 -1.54 -13.55 10.02
N GLU A 30 -2.41 -12.55 9.83
CA GLU A 30 -3.24 -12.40 8.63
C GLU A 30 -2.43 -11.80 7.46
N ARG A 31 -2.88 -12.07 6.24
CA ARG A 31 -2.33 -11.54 4.98
C ARG A 31 -3.41 -10.87 4.17
N LEU A 32 -3.03 -9.92 3.33
CA LEU A 32 -3.96 -9.24 2.44
C LEU A 32 -4.25 -10.09 1.21
N SER A 33 -5.49 -10.05 0.72
CA SER A 33 -5.87 -10.77 -0.50
C SER A 33 -5.11 -10.24 -1.71
N SER A 34 -4.76 -11.16 -2.62
CA SER A 34 -4.21 -10.82 -3.93
C SER A 34 -5.21 -10.06 -4.81
N GLU A 35 -6.51 -10.12 -4.49
CA GLU A 35 -7.54 -9.34 -5.18
C GLU A 35 -7.37 -7.83 -4.96
N LEU A 36 -6.84 -7.41 -3.80
CA LEU A 36 -6.55 -6.00 -3.52
C LEU A 36 -5.45 -5.47 -4.45
N GLU A 37 -4.44 -6.27 -4.75
CA GLU A 37 -3.37 -5.88 -5.68
C GLU A 37 -3.94 -5.55 -7.06
N GLY A 38 -4.74 -6.48 -7.62
CA GLY A 38 -5.41 -6.27 -8.90
C GLY A 38 -6.32 -5.05 -8.88
N PHE A 39 -7.13 -4.91 -7.81
CA PHE A 39 -8.02 -3.77 -7.62
C PHE A 39 -7.27 -2.43 -7.64
N TYR A 40 -6.14 -2.32 -6.94
CA TYR A 40 -5.36 -1.07 -6.91
C TYR A 40 -4.66 -0.78 -8.24
N VAL A 41 -4.09 -1.82 -8.88
CA VAL A 41 -3.44 -1.67 -10.19
C VAL A 41 -4.43 -1.18 -11.24
N GLU A 42 -5.64 -1.74 -11.27
CA GLU A 42 -6.69 -1.31 -12.18
C GLU A 42 -7.20 0.10 -11.84
N SER A 43 -7.52 0.36 -10.57
CA SER A 43 -8.12 1.62 -10.12
C SER A 43 -7.21 2.84 -10.36
N PHE A 44 -5.89 2.67 -10.25
CA PHE A 44 -4.93 3.75 -10.48
C PHE A 44 -4.23 3.67 -11.85
N HIS A 45 -4.67 2.77 -12.72
CA HIS A 45 -4.05 2.53 -14.04
C HIS A 45 -2.53 2.33 -13.96
N LEU A 46 -2.08 1.58 -12.96
CA LEU A 46 -0.66 1.41 -12.69
C LEU A 46 -0.05 0.41 -13.67
N LYS A 47 1.22 0.64 -13.99
CA LYS A 47 2.01 -0.30 -14.79
C LYS A 47 3.06 -0.95 -13.91
N ASN A 48 3.22 -2.26 -14.04
CA ASN A 48 4.33 -2.97 -13.40
C ASN A 48 5.65 -2.38 -13.90
N LYS A 49 6.54 -2.05 -12.97
CA LYS A 49 7.87 -1.52 -13.23
C LYS A 49 8.95 -2.54 -12.91
N GLU A 50 8.76 -3.23 -11.80
CA GLU A 50 9.73 -4.17 -11.28
C GLU A 50 9.01 -5.25 -10.49
N SER A 51 9.53 -6.48 -10.55
CA SER A 51 9.08 -7.60 -9.73
C SER A 51 10.30 -8.44 -9.37
N TYR A 52 10.62 -8.52 -8.08
CA TYR A 52 11.78 -9.26 -7.58
C TYR A 52 11.51 -9.79 -6.18
N LEU A 53 11.67 -11.10 -5.98
CA LEU A 53 11.66 -11.80 -4.68
C LEU A 53 10.74 -11.17 -3.61
N GLY A 54 9.43 -11.38 -3.72
CA GLY A 54 8.45 -10.88 -2.74
C GLY A 54 8.08 -9.40 -2.90
N LEU A 55 8.84 -8.63 -3.69
CA LEU A 55 8.58 -7.23 -3.93
C LEU A 55 8.06 -7.00 -5.35
N ARG A 56 6.94 -6.26 -5.47
CA ARG A 56 6.38 -5.81 -6.76
C ARG A 56 6.17 -4.32 -6.74
N ALA A 57 6.68 -3.61 -7.74
CA ALA A 57 6.57 -2.16 -7.85
C ALA A 57 5.75 -1.76 -9.08
N TYR A 58 4.81 -0.85 -8.85
CA TYR A 58 3.90 -0.32 -9.85
C TYR A 58 3.92 1.21 -9.84
N GLU A 59 3.70 1.83 -11.00
CA GLU A 59 3.68 3.29 -11.12
C GLU A 59 2.69 3.75 -12.19
N GLY A 60 1.98 4.85 -11.91
CA GLY A 60 1.04 5.49 -12.82
C GLY A 60 0.48 6.78 -12.22
N ALA A 61 0.16 7.78 -13.05
CA ALA A 61 -0.59 8.99 -12.69
C ALA A 61 -0.24 9.66 -11.32
N GLY A 62 1.04 9.81 -11.00
CA GLY A 62 1.46 10.44 -9.73
C GLY A 62 1.27 9.54 -8.50
N VAL A 63 1.15 8.24 -8.70
CA VAL A 63 1.07 7.20 -7.67
C VAL A 63 2.17 6.17 -7.91
N LYS A 64 2.87 5.81 -6.85
CA LYS A 64 3.69 4.60 -6.80
C LYS A 64 3.09 3.65 -5.79
N LEU A 65 2.98 2.38 -6.18
CA LEU A 65 2.59 1.29 -5.31
C LEU A 65 3.75 0.32 -5.21
N LEU A 66 4.06 -0.12 -4.00
CA LEU A 66 4.94 -1.22 -3.70
C LEU A 66 4.14 -2.26 -2.93
N VAL A 67 4.23 -3.50 -3.38
CA VAL A 67 3.60 -4.65 -2.74
C VAL A 67 4.72 -5.48 -2.15
N GLU A 68 4.67 -5.67 -0.85
CA GLU A 68 5.59 -6.55 -0.14
C GLU A 68 4.86 -7.84 0.21
N SER A 69 5.50 -8.96 -0.06
CA SER A 69 4.98 -10.30 0.19
C SER A 69 5.96 -11.08 1.03
N ASP A 70 5.42 -12.00 1.82
CA ASP A 70 6.22 -12.92 2.62
C ASP A 70 6.90 -14.00 1.76
N SER A 71 7.56 -14.94 2.43
CA SER A 71 8.24 -16.06 1.78
C SER A 71 7.30 -17.01 1.00
N GLU A 72 6.01 -17.00 1.30
CA GLU A 72 4.98 -17.78 0.60
C GLU A 72 4.33 -16.98 -0.54
N LEU A 73 4.81 -15.76 -0.80
CA LEU A 73 4.28 -14.80 -1.77
C LEU A 73 2.87 -14.29 -1.42
N CYS A 74 2.46 -14.39 -0.16
CA CYS A 74 1.26 -13.76 0.35
C CYS A 74 1.53 -12.31 0.70
N THR A 75 0.61 -11.41 0.37
CA THR A 75 0.82 -9.96 0.54
C THR A 75 0.81 -9.58 2.02
N GLU A 76 1.91 -8.99 2.50
CA GLU A 76 2.04 -8.48 3.87
C GLU A 76 1.48 -7.07 3.97
N PHE A 77 1.82 -6.19 3.03
CA PHE A 77 1.27 -4.84 2.97
C PHE A 77 1.38 -4.22 1.58
N PHE A 78 0.57 -3.18 1.37
CA PHE A 78 0.70 -2.27 0.25
C PHE A 78 1.26 -0.94 0.74
N TYR A 79 2.30 -0.44 0.09
CA TYR A 79 2.87 0.88 0.33
C TYR A 79 2.64 1.80 -0.86
N PHE A 80 1.90 2.87 -0.64
CA PHE A 80 1.61 3.90 -1.62
C PHE A 80 2.40 5.17 -1.36
N ARG A 81 2.84 5.80 -2.45
CA ARG A 81 3.30 7.19 -2.48
C ARG A 81 2.45 7.98 -3.45
N PHE A 82 1.73 8.96 -2.91
CA PHE A 82 0.94 9.92 -3.68
C PHE A 82 1.72 11.21 -3.84
N TYR A 83 2.03 11.58 -5.08
CA TYR A 83 2.60 12.88 -5.42
C TYR A 83 1.47 13.93 -5.57
N GLU A 84 1.81 15.22 -5.50
CA GLU A 84 0.83 16.32 -5.40
C GLU A 84 -0.32 16.21 -6.43
N GLY A 85 -1.57 16.31 -5.94
CA GLY A 85 -2.80 16.23 -6.75
C GLY A 85 -3.49 14.87 -6.74
N SER A 86 -2.79 13.76 -6.44
CA SER A 86 -3.35 12.40 -6.58
C SER A 86 -3.99 11.82 -5.31
N PHE A 87 -3.96 12.54 -4.18
CA PHE A 87 -4.42 11.98 -2.89
C PHE A 87 -5.94 12.03 -2.68
N SER A 88 -6.66 13.00 -3.27
CA SER A 88 -8.12 13.05 -3.15
C SER A 88 -8.78 11.81 -3.73
N ASP A 89 -8.31 11.39 -4.90
CA ASP A 89 -8.84 10.25 -5.65
C ASP A 89 -8.53 8.93 -4.94
N PHE A 90 -7.41 8.89 -4.20
CA PHE A 90 -7.06 7.75 -3.35
C PHE A 90 -8.10 7.47 -2.28
N LEU A 91 -8.63 8.49 -1.60
CA LEU A 91 -9.61 8.27 -0.52
C LEU A 91 -10.90 7.61 -1.04
N GLU A 92 -11.30 7.90 -2.28
CA GLU A 92 -12.45 7.25 -2.91
C GLU A 92 -12.16 5.80 -3.29
N VAL A 93 -10.98 5.53 -3.86
CA VAL A 93 -10.54 4.17 -4.19
C VAL A 93 -10.38 3.33 -2.92
N LEU A 94 -9.85 3.91 -1.86
CA LEU A 94 -9.67 3.25 -0.57
C LEU A 94 -11.00 2.80 0.04
N LYS A 95 -12.03 3.66 0.02
CA LYS A 95 -13.37 3.29 0.50
C LYS A 95 -13.95 2.12 -0.27
N LYS A 96 -13.68 2.03 -1.57
CA LYS A 96 -14.09 0.90 -2.41
C LYS A 96 -13.29 -0.35 -2.08
N ALA A 97 -11.98 -0.24 -1.86
CA ALA A 97 -11.13 -1.36 -1.45
C ALA A 97 -11.58 -1.96 -0.11
N GLN A 98 -11.91 -1.12 0.86
CA GLN A 98 -12.44 -1.55 2.17
C GLN A 98 -13.80 -2.25 2.09
N ALA A 99 -14.53 -2.09 0.98
CA ALA A 99 -15.76 -2.84 0.72
C ALA A 99 -15.49 -4.24 0.14
N VAL A 100 -14.29 -4.48 -0.39
CA VAL A 100 -13.85 -5.78 -0.93
C VAL A 100 -13.26 -6.64 0.19
N GLU A 101 -12.39 -6.05 1.01
CA GLU A 101 -11.71 -6.74 2.11
C GLU A 101 -11.55 -5.80 3.29
N VAL A 102 -11.65 -6.35 4.50
CA VAL A 102 -11.36 -5.60 5.73
C VAL A 102 -9.85 -5.43 5.85
N ASN A 103 -9.37 -4.20 5.67
CA ASN A 103 -7.98 -3.81 5.84
C ASN A 103 -7.85 -2.54 6.68
N GLU A 104 -6.68 -2.33 7.25
CA GLU A 104 -6.35 -1.12 7.99
C GLU A 104 -5.50 -0.18 7.13
N VAL A 105 -5.73 1.12 7.27
CA VAL A 105 -5.01 2.15 6.54
C VAL A 105 -4.20 2.97 7.52
N PHE A 106 -2.90 2.99 7.31
CA PHE A 106 -1.95 3.66 8.18
C PHE A 106 -1.23 4.78 7.43
N ILE A 107 -1.31 6.00 7.96
CA ILE A 107 -0.67 7.20 7.40
C ILE A 107 0.28 7.73 8.48
N PRO A 108 1.61 7.53 8.34
CA PRO A 108 2.58 7.90 9.38
C PRO A 108 2.60 9.37 9.79
N ASP A 109 2.14 10.23 8.89
CA ASP A 109 2.24 11.69 9.03
C ASP A 109 1.06 12.32 9.79
N GLU A 110 0.10 11.50 10.22
CA GLU A 110 -1.08 11.90 10.99
C GLU A 110 -1.01 11.46 12.47
N PHE A 111 0.16 10.97 12.92
CA PHE A 111 0.43 10.55 14.30
C PHE A 111 1.55 11.37 14.95
#